data_AF-A0A1H6LDW0-F1
#
_entry.id   AF-A0A1H6LDW0-F1
#
_cell.length_a   1.000
_cell.length_b   1.000
_cell.length_c   1.000
_cell.angle_alpha   90.00
_cell.angle_beta   90.00
_cell.angle_gamma   90.00
#
_symmetry.space_group_name_H-M   'P 1'
#
loop_
_entity.id
_entity.type
_entity.pdbx_description
1 polymer ?
#
loop_
_entity_poly.entity_id
_entity_poly.type
_entity_poly.pdbx_seq_one_letter_code
_entity_poly.pdbx_strand_id
1 'polypeptide(L)'
;MTRPDTAGSALPSTTKLLCTAYAAIAVAALIATWSQNLAYADRGIGFLTVFWQDTKVNAASRSITADIALFLLAGIVFMVFEARKHGIRFVWVYVIASFFTAISVTFPLFLLARELTIHREQAPRIGTADKVGLAVMTLGLAAFTIWVDVA
;
A
#
# COMPACT_ATOMS: atom_id res chain seq x y z
N MET A 1 -14.89 47.62 5.26
CA MET A 1 -14.06 46.79 4.37
C MET A 1 -13.50 45.65 5.21
N THR A 2 -14.28 44.58 5.38
CA THR A 2 -13.95 43.44 6.25
C THR A 2 -14.20 42.18 5.43
N ARG A 3 -13.11 41.51 5.05
CA ARG A 3 -13.15 40.20 4.37
C ARG A 3 -13.31 39.15 5.48
N PRO A 4 -14.44 38.42 5.57
CA PRO A 4 -14.53 37.35 6.54
C PRO A 4 -13.73 36.14 6.03
N ASP A 5 -12.87 35.70 6.93
CA ASP A 5 -12.59 34.30 7.27
C ASP A 5 -11.87 33.44 6.22
N THR A 6 -10.57 33.30 6.47
CA THR A 6 -9.77 32.12 6.14
C THR A 6 -10.36 30.88 6.83
N ALA A 7 -11.48 30.37 6.33
CA ALA A 7 -11.89 29.01 6.63
C ALA A 7 -10.87 28.08 5.96
N GLY A 8 -9.94 27.54 6.76
CA GLY A 8 -9.02 26.50 6.31
C GLY A 8 -9.83 25.42 5.61
N SER A 9 -9.54 25.18 4.33
CA SER A 9 -10.24 24.23 3.48
C SER A 9 -10.12 22.83 4.09
N ALA A 10 -11.09 22.46 4.94
CA ALA A 10 -11.13 21.13 5.53
C ALA A 10 -11.26 20.12 4.39
N LEU A 11 -10.37 19.13 4.36
CA LEU A 11 -10.42 18.07 3.34
C LEU A 11 -11.83 17.44 3.28
N PRO A 12 -12.37 17.16 2.08
CA PRO A 12 -13.63 16.44 1.94
C PRO A 12 -13.64 15.15 2.78
N SER A 13 -14.79 14.81 3.36
CA SER A 13 -14.94 13.64 4.26
C SER A 13 -14.49 12.32 3.62
N THR A 14 -14.70 12.17 2.30
CA THR A 14 -14.26 10.98 1.56
C THR A 14 -12.74 10.92 1.39
N THR A 15 -12.09 12.06 1.11
CA THR A 15 -10.63 12.15 1.06
C THR A 15 -10.02 11.76 2.40
N LYS A 16 -10.60 12.23 3.51
CA LYS A 16 -10.16 11.82 4.86
C LYS A 16 -10.29 10.31 5.06
N LEU A 17 -11.43 9.71 4.68
CA LEU A 17 -11.65 8.27 4.79
C LEU A 17 -10.64 7.46 3.99
N LEU A 18 -10.41 7.81 2.71
CA LEU A 18 -9.43 7.14 1.87
C LEU A 18 -8.02 7.28 2.42
N CYS A 19 -7.65 8.47 2.90
CA CYS A 19 -6.35 8.67 3.51
C CYS A 19 -6.16 7.78 4.75
N THR A 20 -7.16 7.72 5.65
CA THR A 20 -7.12 6.85 6.81
C THR A 20 -7.03 5.37 6.41
N ALA A 21 -7.78 4.94 5.39
CA ALA A 21 -7.73 3.57 4.90
C ALA A 21 -6.34 3.22 4.34
N TYR A 22 -5.76 4.05 3.48
CA TYR A 22 -4.42 3.81 2.92
C TYR A 22 -3.33 3.82 3.99
N ALA A 23 -3.42 4.71 4.98
CA ALA A 23 -2.50 4.73 6.11
C ALA A 23 -2.61 3.46 6.95
N ALA A 24 -3.84 3.01 7.25
CA ALA A 24 -4.08 1.78 8.00
C ALA A 24 -3.54 0.54 7.25
N ILE A 25 -3.78 0.45 5.94
CA ILE A 25 -3.25 -0.64 5.11
C ILE A 25 -1.71 -0.63 5.12
N ALA A 26 -1.08 0.55 4.97
CA ALA A 26 0.38 0.66 4.99
C ALA A 26 0.97 0.17 6.32
N VAL A 27 0.37 0.56 7.45
CA VAL A 27 0.82 0.14 8.79
C VAL A 27 0.62 -1.36 8.98
N ALA A 28 -0.55 -1.90 8.63
CA ALA A 28 -0.83 -3.32 8.76
C ALA A 28 0.13 -4.16 7.89
N ALA A 29 0.34 -3.75 6.63
CA ALA A 29 1.28 -4.40 5.73
C ALA A 29 2.72 -4.32 6.25
N LEU A 30 3.12 -3.21 6.87
CA LEU A 30 4.45 -3.06 7.44
C LEU A 30 4.66 -4.06 8.59
N ILE A 31 3.69 -4.16 9.49
CA ILE A 31 3.74 -5.10 10.62
C ILE A 31 3.82 -6.54 10.11
N ALA A 32 2.93 -6.94 9.19
CA ALA A 32 2.88 -8.29 8.65
C ALA A 32 4.15 -8.67 7.85
N THR A 33 4.69 -7.75 7.05
CA THR A 33 5.90 -8.06 6.26
C THR A 33 7.18 -8.02 7.10
N TRP A 34 7.28 -7.12 8.08
CA TRP A 34 8.46 -7.04 8.94
C TRP A 34 8.52 -8.09 10.04
N SER A 35 7.38 -8.56 10.56
CA SER A 35 7.38 -9.70 11.50
C SER A 35 8.06 -10.92 10.87
N GLN A 36 7.77 -11.20 9.59
CA GLN A 36 8.34 -12.31 8.85
C GLN A 36 9.80 -12.05 8.45
N ASN A 37 10.16 -10.85 8.00
CA ASN A 37 11.55 -10.52 7.69
C ASN A 37 12.46 -10.62 8.92
N LEU A 38 11.98 -10.21 10.10
CA LEU A 38 12.73 -10.30 11.34
C LEU A 38 12.97 -11.74 11.81
N ALA A 39 12.17 -12.71 11.34
CA ALA A 39 12.42 -14.12 11.60
C ALA A 39 13.73 -14.64 10.96
N TYR A 40 14.29 -13.90 9.98
CA TYR A 40 15.58 -14.17 9.36
C TYR A 40 16.73 -13.35 9.98
N ALA A 41 16.48 -12.54 11.01
CA ALA A 41 17.49 -11.63 11.57
C ALA A 41 18.68 -12.37 12.22
N ASP A 42 18.48 -13.61 12.67
CA ASP A 42 19.52 -14.49 13.21
C ASP A 42 20.52 -14.97 12.14
N ARG A 43 20.18 -14.82 10.85
CA ARG A 43 21.02 -15.24 9.71
C ARG A 43 22.14 -14.25 9.34
N GLY A 44 22.24 -13.12 10.06
CA GLY A 44 23.32 -12.13 9.87
C GLY A 44 23.36 -11.56 8.44
N ILE A 45 24.56 -11.35 7.88
CA ILE A 45 24.75 -10.74 6.54
C ILE A 45 24.12 -11.58 5.42
N GLY A 46 23.91 -12.89 5.63
CA GLY A 46 23.31 -13.79 4.66
C GLY A 46 21.79 -13.75 4.57
N PHE A 47 21.09 -12.97 5.42
CA PHE A 47 19.63 -13.04 5.54
C PHE A 47 18.89 -12.84 4.21
N LEU A 48 19.33 -11.87 3.38
CA LEU A 48 18.71 -11.60 2.08
C LEU A 48 18.84 -12.80 1.14
N THR A 49 20.00 -13.45 1.13
CA THR A 49 20.25 -14.60 0.26
C THR A 49 19.34 -15.77 0.63
N VAL A 50 19.22 -16.06 1.94
CA VAL A 50 18.36 -17.14 2.44
C VAL A 50 16.88 -16.82 2.16
N PHE A 51 16.45 -15.59 2.42
CA PHE A 51 15.09 -15.12 2.10
C PHE A 51 14.74 -15.32 0.61
N TRP A 52 15.64 -14.94 -0.30
CA TRP A 52 15.44 -15.15 -1.74
C TRP A 52 15.48 -16.61 -2.19
N GLN A 53 16.10 -17.50 -1.42
CA GLN A 53 16.06 -18.94 -1.68
C GLN A 53 14.71 -19.53 -1.25
N ASP A 54 14.23 -19.17 -0.06
CA ASP A 54 12.99 -19.71 0.51
C ASP A 54 11.75 -19.26 -0.26
N THR A 55 11.74 -18.04 -0.80
CA THR A 55 10.72 -17.54 -1.74
C THR A 55 10.60 -18.39 -3.02
N LYS A 56 11.54 -19.31 -3.29
CA LYS A 56 11.51 -20.20 -4.47
C LYS A 56 11.63 -21.68 -4.12
N VAL A 57 11.41 -22.06 -2.86
CA VAL A 57 11.59 -23.44 -2.40
C VAL A 57 10.63 -24.45 -3.08
N ASN A 58 9.40 -24.05 -3.39
CA ASN A 58 8.41 -24.92 -4.02
C ASN A 58 7.63 -24.19 -5.13
N ALA A 59 6.76 -24.91 -5.84
CA ALA A 59 6.00 -24.34 -6.96
C ALA A 59 5.08 -23.18 -6.51
N ALA A 60 4.46 -23.30 -5.32
CA ALA A 60 3.57 -22.26 -4.80
C ALA A 60 4.34 -20.98 -4.45
N SER A 61 5.48 -21.07 -3.77
CA SER A 61 6.29 -19.90 -3.42
C SER A 61 6.87 -19.21 -4.65
N ARG A 62 7.31 -19.98 -5.66
CA ARG A 62 7.72 -19.43 -6.96
C ARG A 62 6.60 -18.68 -7.67
N SER A 63 5.39 -19.24 -7.66
CA SER A 63 4.21 -18.61 -8.26
C SER A 63 3.89 -17.28 -7.58
N ILE A 64 3.83 -17.24 -6.24
CA ILE A 64 3.55 -16.02 -5.47
C ILE A 64 4.66 -14.98 -5.69
N THR A 65 5.91 -15.40 -5.72
CA THR A 65 7.05 -14.49 -5.96
C THR A 65 6.98 -13.85 -7.34
N ALA A 66 6.64 -14.64 -8.38
CA ALA A 66 6.47 -14.12 -9.73
C ALA A 66 5.27 -13.18 -9.83
N ASP A 67 4.15 -13.53 -9.21
CA ASP A 67 2.94 -12.70 -9.15
C ASP A 67 3.24 -11.32 -8.52
N ILE A 68 3.86 -11.31 -7.34
CA ILE A 68 4.24 -10.07 -6.64
C ILE A 68 5.23 -9.24 -7.48
N ALA A 69 6.17 -9.87 -8.18
CA ALA A 69 7.13 -9.15 -9.04
C ALA A 69 6.44 -8.47 -10.24
N LEU A 70 5.48 -9.16 -10.87
CA LEU A 70 4.69 -8.59 -11.97
C LEU A 70 3.73 -7.50 -11.48
N PHE A 71 3.11 -7.70 -10.31
CA PHE A 71 2.31 -6.67 -9.64
C PHE A 71 3.16 -5.44 -9.30
N LEU A 72 4.40 -5.63 -8.83
CA LEU A 72 5.37 -4.56 -8.59
C LEU A 72 5.67 -3.77 -9.86
N LEU A 73 5.90 -4.44 -10.98
CA LEU A 73 6.12 -3.76 -12.26
C LEU A 73 4.91 -2.89 -12.65
N ALA A 74 3.69 -3.44 -12.60
CA ALA A 74 2.47 -2.70 -12.90
C ALA A 74 2.27 -1.52 -11.93
N GLY A 75 2.51 -1.73 -10.63
CA GLY A 75 2.45 -0.71 -9.59
C GLY A 75 3.44 0.42 -9.81
N ILE A 76 4.70 0.13 -10.18
CA ILE A 76 5.71 1.14 -10.52
C ILE A 76 5.26 1.97 -11.73
N VAL A 77 4.79 1.32 -12.79
CA VAL A 77 4.28 2.03 -13.99
C VAL A 77 3.15 2.98 -13.61
N PHE A 78 2.18 2.51 -12.81
CA PHE A 78 1.09 3.34 -12.30
C PHE A 78 1.61 4.51 -11.46
N MET A 79 2.50 4.26 -10.51
CA MET A 79 3.06 5.30 -9.64
C MET A 79 3.75 6.39 -10.45
N VAL A 80 4.60 6.00 -11.41
CA VAL A 80 5.30 6.94 -12.29
C VAL A 80 4.31 7.75 -13.12
N PHE A 81 3.35 7.10 -13.76
CA PHE A 81 2.37 7.78 -14.61
C PHE A 81 1.53 8.78 -13.82
N GLU A 82 0.95 8.37 -12.69
CA GLU A 82 0.11 9.23 -11.86
C GLU A 82 0.92 10.35 -11.19
N ALA A 83 2.17 10.10 -10.80
CA ALA A 83 3.04 11.14 -10.27
C ALA A 83 3.33 12.24 -11.30
N ARG A 84 3.57 11.87 -12.57
CA ARG A 84 3.77 12.84 -13.65
C ARG A 84 2.49 13.60 -13.97
N LYS A 85 1.35 12.91 -13.98
CA LYS A 85 0.03 13.50 -14.26
C LYS A 85 -0.41 14.52 -13.21
N HIS A 86 -0.17 14.23 -11.92
CA HIS A 86 -0.66 15.06 -10.82
C HIS A 86 0.44 15.91 -10.15
N GLY A 87 1.66 15.93 -10.69
CA GLY A 87 2.75 16.75 -10.15
C GLY A 87 3.30 16.29 -8.80
N ILE A 88 3.15 14.99 -8.46
CA ILE A 88 3.68 14.44 -7.20
C ILE A 88 5.21 14.36 -7.29
N ARG A 89 5.89 15.09 -6.41
CA ARG A 89 7.35 15.06 -6.30
C ARG A 89 7.85 13.76 -5.65
N PHE A 90 9.04 13.31 -6.02
CA PHE A 90 9.75 12.17 -5.41
C PHE A 90 9.16 10.75 -5.63
N VAL A 91 8.51 10.48 -6.77
CA VAL A 91 8.01 9.12 -7.08
C VAL A 91 9.09 8.02 -6.93
N TRP A 92 10.34 8.33 -7.29
CA TRP A 92 11.45 7.39 -7.17
C TRP A 92 11.79 7.03 -5.73
N VAL A 93 11.49 7.88 -4.74
CA VAL A 93 11.63 7.52 -3.32
C VAL A 93 10.65 6.40 -2.96
N TYR A 94 9.41 6.46 -3.45
CA TYR A 94 8.43 5.38 -3.26
C TYR A 94 8.84 4.10 -3.97
N VAL A 95 9.38 4.20 -5.20
CA VAL A 95 9.88 3.06 -5.95
C VAL A 95 11.04 2.40 -5.20
N ILE A 96 12.04 3.17 -4.77
CA ILE A 96 13.18 2.64 -4.01
C ILE A 96 12.71 2.04 -2.70
N ALA A 97 11.84 2.73 -1.95
CA ALA A 97 11.28 2.23 -0.70
C ALA A 97 10.55 0.88 -0.88
N SER A 98 9.90 0.64 -2.04
CA SER A 98 9.18 -0.61 -2.30
C SER A 98 10.08 -1.84 -2.28
N PHE A 99 11.35 -1.68 -2.67
CA PHE A 99 12.36 -2.74 -2.59
C PHE A 99 12.86 -3.00 -1.15
N PHE A 100 12.73 -2.02 -0.25
CA PHE A 100 13.17 -2.14 1.14
C PHE A 100 12.05 -2.58 2.09
N THR A 101 10.81 -2.13 1.89
CA THR A 101 9.70 -2.37 2.83
C THR A 101 8.57 -3.25 2.28
N ALA A 102 8.65 -3.70 1.02
CA ALA A 102 7.59 -4.32 0.24
C ALA A 102 6.57 -3.34 -0.37
N ILE A 103 6.07 -3.72 -1.55
CA ILE A 103 5.10 -2.94 -2.30
C ILE A 103 3.77 -2.76 -1.57
N SER A 104 3.36 -3.75 -0.77
CA SER A 104 2.13 -3.70 0.03
C SER A 104 2.12 -2.56 1.06
N VAL A 105 3.29 -2.01 1.41
CA VAL A 105 3.43 -0.82 2.26
C VAL A 105 3.52 0.45 1.42
N THR A 106 4.43 0.47 0.44
CA THR A 106 4.74 1.70 -0.30
C THR A 106 3.66 2.12 -1.27
N PHE A 107 2.93 1.17 -1.85
CA PHE A 107 1.87 1.47 -2.79
C PHE A 107 0.70 2.22 -2.11
N PRO A 108 0.17 1.77 -0.95
CA PRO A 108 -0.79 2.57 -0.18
C PRO A 108 -0.25 3.94 0.25
N LEU A 109 1.03 4.06 0.64
CA LEU A 109 1.63 5.36 0.96
C LEU A 109 1.69 6.30 -0.25
N PHE A 110 1.95 5.77 -1.44
CA PHE A 110 1.84 6.54 -2.67
C PHE A 110 0.40 6.97 -2.95
N LEU A 111 -0.58 6.07 -2.77
CA LEU A 111 -2.00 6.39 -2.93
C LEU A 111 -2.46 7.47 -1.95
N LEU A 112 -1.95 7.46 -0.71
CA LEU A 112 -2.15 8.52 0.29
C LEU A 112 -1.64 9.86 -0.24
N ALA A 113 -0.37 9.94 -0.65
CA ALA A 113 0.23 11.17 -1.17
C ALA A 113 -0.50 11.69 -2.41
N ARG A 114 -0.93 10.76 -3.27
CA ARG A 114 -1.74 11.04 -4.45
C ARG A 114 -3.11 11.61 -4.08
N GLU A 115 -3.84 11.00 -3.16
CA GLU A 115 -5.17 11.46 -2.74
C GLU A 115 -5.11 12.83 -2.06
N LEU A 116 -4.01 13.16 -1.35
CA LEU A 116 -3.77 14.50 -0.81
C LEU A 116 -3.45 15.55 -1.88
N THR A 117 -2.93 15.14 -3.03
CA THR A 117 -2.58 16.04 -4.14
C THR A 117 -3.77 16.28 -5.06
N ILE A 118 -4.60 15.26 -5.27
CA ILE A 118 -5.77 15.35 -6.13
C ILE A 118 -6.88 16.12 -5.43
N HIS A 119 -7.30 17.23 -6.03
CA HIS A 119 -8.46 17.99 -5.58
C HIS A 119 -9.70 17.43 -6.28
N ARG A 120 -10.48 16.63 -5.54
CA ARG A 120 -11.79 16.15 -6.02
C ARG A 120 -12.89 17.06 -5.51
N GLU A 121 -13.65 17.63 -6.44
CA GLU A 121 -14.86 18.40 -6.13
C GLU A 121 -16.02 17.48 -5.71
N GLN A 122 -16.07 16.25 -6.24
CA GLN A 122 -17.10 15.27 -5.92
C GLN A 122 -16.50 13.88 -5.72
N ALA A 123 -16.83 13.26 -4.60
CA ALA A 123 -16.49 11.86 -4.34
C ALA A 123 -17.43 10.93 -5.13
N PRO A 124 -16.91 9.85 -5.75
CA PRO A 124 -17.75 8.85 -6.38
C PRO A 124 -18.76 8.27 -5.37
N ARG A 125 -20.02 8.13 -5.78
CA ARG A 125 -21.03 7.43 -4.97
C ARG A 125 -20.76 5.93 -5.05
N ILE A 126 -20.27 5.37 -3.94
CA ILE A 126 -20.07 3.92 -3.79
C ILE A 126 -21.42 3.27 -3.43
N GLY A 127 -21.85 2.30 -4.23
CA GLY A 127 -23.11 1.57 -4.03
C GLY A 127 -23.09 0.72 -2.76
N THR A 128 -24.26 0.33 -2.26
CA THR A 128 -24.37 -0.54 -1.07
C THR A 128 -23.70 -1.90 -1.32
N ALA A 129 -23.85 -2.45 -2.52
CA ALA A 129 -23.19 -3.70 -2.91
C ALA A 129 -21.67 -3.59 -2.83
N ASP A 130 -21.08 -2.52 -3.36
CA ASP A 130 -19.64 -2.27 -3.30
C ASP A 130 -19.14 -2.13 -1.86
N LYS A 131 -19.91 -1.45 -0.99
CA LYS A 131 -19.56 -1.33 0.44
C LYS A 131 -19.55 -2.69 1.13
N VAL A 132 -20.57 -3.51 0.89
CA VAL A 132 -20.64 -4.87 1.45
C VAL A 132 -19.49 -5.73 0.91
N GLY A 133 -19.24 -5.69 -0.40
CA GLY A 133 -18.13 -6.40 -1.02
C GLY A 133 -16.78 -5.99 -0.44
N LEU A 134 -16.52 -4.69 -0.28
CA LEU A 134 -15.30 -4.17 0.33
C LEU A 134 -15.16 -4.60 1.79
N ALA A 135 -16.24 -4.58 2.58
CA ALA A 135 -16.22 -5.00 3.96
C ALA A 135 -15.89 -6.50 4.09
N VAL A 136 -16.55 -7.35 3.30
CA VAL A 136 -16.30 -8.79 3.27
C VAL A 136 -14.87 -9.08 2.82
N MET A 137 -14.39 -8.41 1.76
CA MET A 137 -13.03 -8.58 1.27
C MET A 137 -11.99 -8.14 2.30
N THR A 138 -12.23 -7.03 3.00
CA THR A 138 -11.34 -6.53 4.05
C THR A 138 -11.23 -7.53 5.20
N LEU A 139 -12.36 -8.06 5.67
CA LEU A 139 -12.38 -9.06 6.73
C LEU A 139 -11.71 -10.37 6.29
N GLY A 140 -11.98 -10.82 5.07
CA GLY A 140 -11.37 -12.03 4.51
C GLY A 140 -9.85 -11.91 4.37
N LEU A 141 -9.36 -10.79 3.82
CA LEU A 141 -7.93 -10.54 3.68
C LEU A 141 -7.22 -10.35 5.02
N ALA A 142 -7.87 -9.69 6.00
CA ALA A 142 -7.33 -9.57 7.35
C ALA A 142 -7.21 -10.95 8.01
N ALA A 143 -8.24 -11.78 7.93
CA ALA A 143 -8.21 -13.14 8.46
C ALA A 143 -7.16 -14.01 7.78
N PHE A 144 -7.04 -13.92 6.45
CA PHE A 144 -6.01 -14.62 5.69
C PHE A 144 -4.59 -14.17 6.09
N THR A 145 -4.36 -12.86 6.24
CA THR A 145 -3.07 -12.31 6.66
C THR A 145 -2.69 -12.81 8.06
N ILE A 146 -3.62 -12.77 9.01
CA ILE A 146 -3.41 -13.30 10.37
C ILE A 146 -3.11 -14.80 10.34
N TRP A 147 -3.83 -15.56 9.51
CA TRP A 147 -3.57 -16.99 9.38
C TRP A 147 -2.17 -17.27 8.83
N VAL A 148 -1.75 -16.55 7.78
CA VAL A 148 -0.39 -16.66 7.22
C VAL A 148 0.67 -16.25 8.25
N ASP A 149 0.40 -15.25 9.08
CA ASP A 149 1.36 -14.76 10.07
C ASP A 149 1.53 -15.70 11.28
N VAL A 150 0.52 -16.53 11.59
CA VAL A 150 0.49 -17.40 12.78
C VAL A 150 0.77 -18.88 12.45
N ALA A 151 0.57 -19.29 11.19
CA ALA A 151 0.78 -20.67 10.72
C ALA A 151 2.25 -20.99 10.43
#